data_AF-A0A7W6A5B6-F1
#
_entry.id   AF-A0A7W6A5B6-F1
#
_cell.length_a   1.000
_cell.length_b   1.000
_cell.length_c   1.000
_cell.angle_alpha   90.00
_cell.angle_beta   90.00
_cell.angle_gamma   90.00
#
_symmetry.space_group_name_H-M   'P 1'
#
loop_
_entity.id
_entity.type
_entity.pdbx_description
1 polymer ?
#
loop_
_entity_poly.entity_id
_entity_poly.type
_entity_poly.pdbx_seq_one_letter_code
_entity_poly.pdbx_strand_id
1 'polypeptide(L)'
;MIKLANGLKTRVLDTRGDKPTLVLIHGLANAIEIWSRVLPRLTERFRVIAFDLPGFGQADRPVAAYDSAFFVEQLKALLDTLQIGRAHLVGSSLGASVIVRFSDENLERIDRAVLAAPGGFGRETHPVMRFPALPVVGDWLGRPTPANNALTLRLAIHDRRKVTRELIEQTNQYARVRGSDLSFVRTLQTGVGLLGVRERDSFERLARRFARPALVVWGRQDRVFPTRQSERAAMLLPLSERLLIDHCGHYPHWEQPEVFATAVDRFLSKGAQA
;
A
#
# COMPACT_ATOMS: atom_id res chain seq x y z
N MET A 1 12.61 -14.22 7.99
CA MET A 1 12.93 -13.86 6.59
C MET A 1 12.55 -15.03 5.69
N ILE A 2 12.05 -14.76 4.49
CA ILE A 2 11.85 -15.77 3.43
C ILE A 2 12.45 -15.24 2.12
N LYS A 3 12.55 -16.08 1.10
CA LYS A 3 12.92 -15.66 -0.26
C LYS A 3 11.65 -15.54 -1.12
N LEU A 4 11.60 -14.51 -1.96
CA LEU A 4 10.59 -14.28 -2.97
C LEU A 4 11.17 -14.56 -4.37
N ALA A 5 10.54 -14.00 -5.41
CA ALA A 5 11.03 -14.07 -6.78
C ALA A 5 12.47 -13.54 -6.87
N ASN A 6 13.23 -14.14 -7.79
CA ASN A 6 14.64 -13.80 -8.02
C ASN A 6 15.53 -13.97 -6.77
N GLY A 7 15.09 -14.76 -5.79
CA GLY A 7 15.85 -15.06 -4.57
C GLY A 7 15.91 -13.92 -3.55
N LEU A 8 15.14 -12.86 -3.75
CA LEU A 8 15.13 -11.67 -2.89
C LEU A 8 14.61 -12.00 -1.50
N LYS A 9 15.33 -11.62 -0.46
CA LYS A 9 14.93 -11.82 0.92
C LYS A 9 13.94 -10.74 1.36
N THR A 10 12.86 -11.15 2.01
CA THR A 10 11.93 -10.25 2.68
C THR A 10 11.66 -10.69 4.12
N ARG A 11 11.34 -9.72 4.97
CA ARG A 11 10.80 -9.96 6.30
C ARG A 11 9.31 -10.21 6.18
N VAL A 12 8.83 -11.21 6.93
CA VAL A 12 7.42 -11.59 6.97
C VAL A 12 7.01 -11.73 8.42
N LEU A 13 5.90 -11.10 8.78
CA LEU A 13 5.08 -11.43 9.93
C LEU A 13 4.00 -12.40 9.45
N ASP A 14 3.87 -13.55 10.11
CA ASP A 14 2.80 -14.52 9.85
C ASP A 14 2.30 -15.03 11.20
N THR A 15 1.05 -14.73 11.55
CA THR A 15 0.47 -15.13 12.84
C THR A 15 0.16 -16.62 12.92
N ARG A 16 0.27 -17.35 11.80
CA ARG A 16 -0.06 -18.78 11.69
C ARG A 16 -1.52 -19.09 12.05
N GLY A 17 -1.87 -20.38 12.02
CA GLY A 17 -3.20 -20.91 12.34
C GLY A 17 -4.12 -21.04 11.12
N ASP A 18 -5.34 -21.53 11.38
CA ASP A 18 -6.29 -21.95 10.34
C ASP A 18 -7.38 -20.91 10.04
N LYS A 19 -7.23 -19.71 10.60
CA LYS A 19 -8.12 -18.57 10.31
C LYS A 19 -8.00 -18.15 8.83
N PRO A 20 -9.04 -17.52 8.24
CA PRO A 20 -8.95 -16.99 6.89
C PRO A 20 -7.72 -16.10 6.70
N THR A 21 -7.00 -16.29 5.60
CA THR A 21 -5.73 -15.60 5.35
C THR A 21 -5.97 -14.16 4.91
N LEU A 22 -5.32 -13.22 5.60
CA LEU A 22 -5.32 -11.81 5.28
C LEU A 22 -3.88 -11.32 5.06
N VAL A 23 -3.58 -10.83 3.87
CA VAL A 23 -2.28 -10.25 3.53
C VAL A 23 -2.34 -8.73 3.56
N LEU A 24 -1.44 -8.11 4.33
CA LEU A 24 -1.28 -6.66 4.47
C LEU A 24 -0.09 -6.17 3.63
N ILE A 25 -0.35 -5.19 2.75
CA ILE A 25 0.62 -4.69 1.77
C ILE A 25 0.83 -3.19 1.99
N HIS A 26 1.99 -2.81 2.53
CA HIS A 26 2.28 -1.42 2.91
C HIS A 26 2.50 -0.50 1.69
N GLY A 27 2.47 0.81 1.95
CA GLY A 27 2.71 1.85 0.94
C GLY A 27 4.20 2.12 0.67
N LEU A 28 4.48 3.10 -0.20
CA LEU A 28 5.83 3.62 -0.42
C LEU A 28 6.50 4.02 0.91
N ALA A 29 7.81 3.82 1.04
CA ALA A 29 8.59 4.28 2.19
C ALA A 29 8.12 3.75 3.56
N ASN A 30 7.45 2.60 3.58
CA ASN A 30 6.95 1.97 4.79
C ASN A 30 7.54 0.56 4.96
N ALA A 31 7.12 -0.09 6.05
CA ALA A 31 7.47 -1.45 6.44
C ALA A 31 6.28 -2.07 7.20
N ILE A 32 6.39 -3.34 7.60
CA ILE A 32 5.35 -4.07 8.36
C ILE A 32 4.80 -3.27 9.56
N GLU A 33 5.64 -2.50 10.24
CA GLU A 33 5.31 -1.73 11.45
C GLU A 33 4.15 -0.75 11.26
N ILE A 34 3.90 -0.30 10.02
CA ILE A 34 2.80 0.63 9.73
C ILE A 34 1.42 0.03 10.10
N TRP A 35 1.31 -1.30 10.15
CA TRP A 35 0.08 -2.01 10.50
C TRP A 35 -0.10 -2.23 12.00
N SER A 36 0.90 -1.92 12.83
CA SER A 36 0.94 -2.22 14.27
C SER A 36 -0.34 -1.84 15.03
N ARG A 37 -0.95 -0.70 14.69
CA ARG A 37 -2.16 -0.19 15.38
C ARG A 37 -3.44 -0.93 15.03
N VAL A 38 -3.47 -1.68 13.92
CA VAL A 38 -4.65 -2.45 13.49
C VAL A 38 -4.47 -3.95 13.65
N LEU A 39 -3.21 -4.41 13.81
CA LEU A 39 -2.90 -5.83 14.00
C LEU A 39 -3.70 -6.47 15.15
N PRO A 40 -3.76 -5.91 16.38
CA PRO A 40 -4.44 -6.58 17.50
C PRO A 40 -5.87 -7.01 17.18
N ARG A 41 -6.63 -6.15 16.49
CA ARG A 41 -8.01 -6.45 16.11
C ARG A 41 -8.08 -7.42 14.93
N LEU A 42 -7.24 -7.26 13.91
CA LEU A 42 -7.30 -8.11 12.72
C LEU A 42 -6.89 -9.56 13.03
N THR A 43 -5.96 -9.78 13.95
CA THR A 43 -5.49 -11.13 14.32
C THR A 43 -6.52 -11.92 15.14
N GLU A 44 -7.55 -11.27 15.69
CA GLU A 44 -8.67 -11.96 16.35
C GLU A 44 -9.42 -12.87 15.37
N ARG A 45 -9.51 -12.50 14.09
CA ARG A 45 -10.35 -13.21 13.11
C ARG A 45 -9.60 -13.71 11.87
N PHE A 46 -8.42 -13.18 11.59
CA PHE A 46 -7.64 -13.57 10.41
C PHE A 46 -6.27 -14.14 10.80
N ARG A 47 -5.75 -15.05 9.97
CA ARG A 47 -4.31 -15.31 9.93
C ARG A 47 -3.70 -14.13 9.18
N VAL A 48 -3.00 -13.27 9.89
CA VAL A 48 -2.45 -12.05 9.31
C VAL A 48 -1.04 -12.29 8.83
N ILE A 49 -0.81 -11.96 7.56
CA ILE A 49 0.48 -11.98 6.91
C ILE A 49 0.81 -10.55 6.50
N ALA A 50 1.95 -10.03 6.95
CA ALA A 50 2.48 -8.76 6.48
C ALA A 50 3.93 -8.96 6.06
N PHE A 51 4.37 -8.27 5.02
CA PHE A 51 5.74 -8.39 4.54
C PHE A 51 6.30 -7.03 4.11
N ASP A 52 7.61 -6.92 4.14
CA ASP A 52 8.28 -5.75 3.58
C ASP A 52 8.39 -5.93 2.05
N LEU A 53 7.78 -5.04 1.27
CA LEU A 53 7.94 -5.04 -0.19
C LEU A 53 9.43 -4.91 -0.53
N PRO A 54 10.00 -5.76 -1.41
CA PRO A 54 11.36 -5.58 -1.89
C PRO A 54 11.61 -4.14 -2.36
N GLY A 55 12.72 -3.56 -1.92
CA GLY A 55 12.96 -2.11 -2.00
C GLY A 55 12.72 -1.33 -0.71
N PHE A 56 11.97 -1.87 0.25
CA PHE A 56 11.51 -1.16 1.44
C PHE A 56 11.68 -1.99 2.72
N GLY A 57 11.40 -1.37 3.87
CA GLY A 57 11.57 -1.98 5.20
C GLY A 57 12.93 -2.65 5.36
N GLN A 58 12.94 -3.91 5.78
CA GLN A 58 14.14 -4.73 5.93
C GLN A 58 14.33 -5.74 4.77
N ALA A 59 13.59 -5.60 3.68
CA ALA A 59 13.74 -6.46 2.50
C ALA A 59 14.97 -6.08 1.66
N ASP A 60 15.39 -7.00 0.80
CA ASP A 60 16.45 -6.78 -0.17
C ASP A 60 16.09 -5.63 -1.13
N ARG A 61 17.13 -4.92 -1.58
CA ARG A 61 17.03 -3.73 -2.44
C ARG A 61 17.87 -3.94 -3.71
N PRO A 62 17.40 -4.77 -4.65
CA PRO A 62 18.12 -5.01 -5.89
C PRO A 62 18.15 -3.74 -6.77
N VAL A 63 19.07 -3.71 -7.73
CA VAL A 63 19.00 -2.76 -8.83
C VAL A 63 17.93 -3.25 -9.81
N ALA A 64 16.68 -2.83 -9.60
CA ALA A 64 15.51 -3.24 -10.38
C ALA A 64 14.70 -2.02 -10.85
N ALA A 65 13.71 -2.24 -11.72
CA ALA A 65 12.84 -1.16 -12.20
C ALA A 65 11.93 -0.58 -11.10
N TYR A 66 11.49 -1.41 -10.14
CA TYR A 66 10.47 -1.03 -9.14
C TYR A 66 9.18 -0.49 -9.78
N ASP A 67 8.75 -1.09 -10.89
CA ASP A 67 7.44 -0.81 -11.49
C ASP A 67 6.37 -1.79 -10.97
N SER A 68 5.13 -1.64 -11.44
CA SER A 68 4.03 -2.48 -10.98
C SER A 68 4.23 -3.95 -11.31
N ALA A 69 4.92 -4.29 -12.41
CA ALA A 69 5.21 -5.67 -12.75
C ALA A 69 6.16 -6.30 -11.72
N PHE A 70 7.21 -5.57 -11.33
CA PHE A 70 8.11 -6.00 -10.26
C PHE A 70 7.35 -6.31 -8.97
N PHE A 71 6.51 -5.39 -8.46
CA PHE A 71 5.79 -5.63 -7.21
C PHE A 71 4.74 -6.75 -7.29
N VAL A 72 4.08 -6.92 -8.43
CA VAL A 72 3.15 -8.05 -8.67
C VAL A 72 3.87 -9.39 -8.61
N GLU A 73 5.05 -9.49 -9.20
CA GLU A 73 5.88 -10.70 -9.14
C GLU A 73 6.25 -11.04 -7.69
N GLN A 74 6.58 -10.03 -6.88
CA GLN A 74 6.92 -10.24 -5.46
C GLN A 74 5.71 -10.69 -4.63
N LEU A 75 4.53 -10.11 -4.85
CA LEU A 75 3.30 -10.53 -4.18
C LEU A 75 2.92 -11.96 -4.58
N LYS A 76 3.01 -12.30 -5.87
CA LYS A 76 2.79 -13.67 -6.36
C LYS A 76 3.73 -14.66 -5.68
N ALA A 77 5.03 -14.35 -5.66
CA ALA A 77 6.03 -15.19 -5.04
C ALA A 77 5.84 -15.34 -3.52
N LEU A 78 5.34 -14.31 -2.83
CA LEU A 78 4.98 -14.41 -1.41
C LEU A 78 3.88 -15.45 -1.20
N LEU A 79 2.79 -15.35 -1.96
CA LEU A 79 1.67 -16.30 -1.86
C LEU A 79 2.12 -17.71 -2.19
N ASP A 80 2.93 -17.89 -3.24
CA ASP A 80 3.41 -19.21 -3.67
C ASP A 80 4.38 -19.82 -2.63
N THR A 81 5.31 -19.02 -2.09
CA THR A 81 6.27 -19.47 -1.06
C THR A 81 5.58 -19.89 0.23
N LEU A 82 4.51 -19.20 0.60
CA LEU A 82 3.70 -19.51 1.78
C LEU A 82 2.57 -20.51 1.50
N GLN A 83 2.49 -21.03 0.27
CA GLN A 83 1.49 -22.00 -0.20
C GLN A 83 0.04 -21.52 -0.01
N ILE A 84 -0.21 -20.24 -0.26
CA ILE A 84 -1.51 -19.60 -0.10
C ILE A 84 -2.22 -19.58 -1.46
N GLY A 85 -3.22 -20.44 -1.63
CA GLY A 85 -4.03 -20.48 -2.85
C GLY A 85 -4.87 -19.21 -3.06
N ARG A 86 -5.52 -18.70 -2.01
CA ARG A 86 -6.38 -17.51 -2.09
C ARG A 86 -6.39 -16.77 -0.75
N ALA A 87 -6.42 -15.44 -0.77
CA ALA A 87 -6.43 -14.62 0.45
C ALA A 87 -7.28 -13.36 0.31
N HIS A 88 -7.67 -12.79 1.46
CA HIS A 88 -8.04 -11.39 1.53
C HIS A 88 -6.79 -10.52 1.42
N LEU A 89 -6.87 -9.41 0.69
CA LEU A 89 -5.76 -8.47 0.52
C LEU A 89 -6.14 -7.10 1.06
N VAL A 90 -5.34 -6.51 1.93
CA VAL A 90 -5.47 -5.11 2.37
C VAL A 90 -4.21 -4.38 1.96
N GLY A 91 -4.38 -3.34 1.15
CA GLY A 91 -3.27 -2.51 0.68
C GLY A 91 -3.47 -1.05 1.03
N SER A 92 -2.37 -0.34 1.25
CA SER A 92 -2.37 1.12 1.38
C SER A 92 -1.53 1.77 0.29
N SER A 93 -2.06 2.80 -0.37
CA SER A 93 -1.33 3.61 -1.35
C SER A 93 -0.68 2.76 -2.45
N LEU A 94 0.65 2.67 -2.50
CA LEU A 94 1.38 1.75 -3.37
C LEU A 94 0.85 0.32 -3.26
N GLY A 95 0.70 -0.22 -2.04
CA GLY A 95 0.22 -1.59 -1.84
C GLY A 95 -1.20 -1.82 -2.36
N ALA A 96 -2.08 -0.82 -2.27
CA ALA A 96 -3.41 -0.91 -2.87
C ALA A 96 -3.34 -0.92 -4.41
N SER A 97 -2.43 -0.16 -4.99
CA SER A 97 -2.17 -0.14 -6.43
C SER A 97 -1.62 -1.48 -6.91
N VAL A 98 -0.73 -2.10 -6.12
CA VAL A 98 -0.20 -3.44 -6.37
C VAL A 98 -1.31 -4.48 -6.39
N ILE A 99 -2.29 -4.43 -5.48
CA ILE A 99 -3.46 -5.34 -5.49
C ILE A 99 -4.23 -5.24 -6.81
N VAL A 100 -4.53 -4.01 -7.26
CA VAL A 100 -5.30 -3.77 -8.49
C VAL A 100 -4.52 -4.20 -9.73
N ARG A 101 -3.19 -4.09 -9.74
CA ARG A 101 -2.36 -4.65 -10.82
C ARG A 101 -2.32 -6.17 -10.74
N PHE A 102 -2.13 -6.74 -9.56
CA PHE A 102 -2.06 -8.17 -9.31
C PHE A 102 -3.31 -8.89 -9.82
N SER A 103 -4.48 -8.27 -9.68
CA SER A 103 -5.75 -8.83 -10.15
C SER A 103 -5.87 -9.01 -11.66
N ASP A 104 -5.06 -8.33 -12.47
CA ASP A 104 -5.13 -8.42 -13.95
C ASP A 104 -4.84 -9.85 -14.44
N GLU A 105 -3.98 -10.58 -13.71
CA GLU A 105 -3.54 -11.94 -14.05
C GLU A 105 -3.75 -12.95 -12.92
N ASN A 106 -4.23 -12.53 -11.75
CA ASN A 106 -4.32 -13.38 -10.55
C ASN A 106 -5.63 -13.13 -9.76
N LEU A 107 -6.72 -12.78 -10.45
CA LEU A 107 -8.02 -12.46 -9.83
C LEU A 107 -8.60 -13.61 -8.98
N GLU A 108 -8.26 -14.86 -9.33
CA GLU A 108 -8.61 -16.08 -8.60
C GLU A 108 -7.88 -16.22 -7.26
N ARG A 109 -6.71 -15.60 -7.11
CA ARG A 109 -5.94 -15.58 -5.86
C ARG A 109 -6.47 -14.56 -4.85
N ILE A 110 -7.41 -13.70 -5.26
CA ILE A 110 -8.02 -12.67 -4.41
C ILE A 110 -9.41 -13.11 -3.98
N ASP A 111 -9.67 -13.10 -2.67
CA ASP A 111 -11.03 -13.29 -2.16
C ASP A 111 -11.81 -11.98 -2.09
N ARG A 112 -11.31 -11.06 -1.26
CA ARG A 112 -11.82 -9.69 -1.12
C ARG A 112 -10.64 -8.75 -0.98
N ALA A 113 -10.79 -7.49 -1.40
CA ALA A 113 -9.74 -6.49 -1.30
C ALA A 113 -10.17 -5.26 -0.50
N VAL A 114 -9.28 -4.71 0.31
CA VAL A 114 -9.42 -3.37 0.89
C VAL A 114 -8.33 -2.49 0.31
N LEU A 115 -8.75 -1.41 -0.35
CA LEU A 115 -7.89 -0.49 -1.07
C LEU A 115 -7.92 0.86 -0.34
N ALA A 116 -6.93 1.08 0.53
CA ALA A 116 -6.82 2.33 1.28
C ALA A 116 -6.02 3.37 0.47
N ALA A 117 -6.70 4.43 0.04
CA ALA A 117 -6.15 5.52 -0.77
C ALA A 117 -5.22 5.05 -1.92
N PRO A 118 -5.67 4.14 -2.82
CA PRO A 118 -4.85 3.68 -3.92
C PRO A 118 -4.35 4.83 -4.79
N GLY A 119 -3.08 4.73 -5.21
CA GLY A 119 -2.57 5.55 -6.30
C GLY A 119 -3.15 5.11 -7.64
N GLY A 120 -2.72 5.78 -8.72
CA GLY A 120 -3.05 5.36 -10.08
C GLY A 120 -4.07 6.24 -10.82
N PHE A 121 -4.56 7.32 -10.19
CA PHE A 121 -5.55 8.23 -10.77
C PHE A 121 -4.91 9.48 -11.39
N GLY A 122 -4.59 9.40 -12.69
CA GLY A 122 -4.40 10.56 -13.57
C GLY A 122 -3.41 11.64 -13.11
N ARG A 123 -3.69 12.90 -13.49
CA ARG A 123 -2.79 14.06 -13.37
C ARG A 123 -2.81 14.74 -11.99
N GLU A 124 -3.73 14.34 -11.12
CA GLU A 124 -4.09 15.06 -9.89
C GLU A 124 -3.34 14.57 -8.65
N THR A 125 -2.05 14.30 -8.80
CA THR A 125 -1.16 14.02 -7.67
C THR A 125 -0.63 15.34 -7.09
N HIS A 126 -0.59 15.47 -5.76
CA HIS A 126 -0.05 16.69 -5.14
C HIS A 126 1.38 16.99 -5.64
N PRO A 127 1.74 18.25 -5.95
CA PRO A 127 3.06 18.59 -6.51
C PRO A 127 4.24 18.08 -5.68
N VAL A 128 4.09 18.01 -4.36
CA VAL A 128 5.12 17.45 -3.44
C VAL A 128 5.49 16.00 -3.74
N MET A 129 4.60 15.21 -4.35
CA MET A 129 4.89 13.84 -4.78
C MET A 129 5.30 13.77 -6.26
N ARG A 130 5.01 14.83 -7.05
CA ARG A 130 5.36 14.93 -8.47
C ARG A 130 6.81 15.35 -8.69
N PHE A 131 7.29 16.36 -7.95
CA PHE A 131 8.67 16.86 -8.13
C PHE A 131 9.73 15.80 -7.80
N PRO A 132 9.60 15.01 -6.71
CA PRO A 132 10.51 13.90 -6.44
C PRO A 132 10.43 12.75 -7.46
N ALA A 133 9.37 12.68 -8.28
CA ALA A 133 9.21 11.68 -9.33
C ALA A 133 9.86 12.10 -10.67
N LEU A 134 10.38 13.33 -10.79
CA LEU A 134 11.09 13.76 -11.99
C LEU A 134 12.53 13.21 -12.00
N PRO A 135 13.05 12.77 -13.16
CA PRO A 135 14.47 12.43 -13.31
C PRO A 135 15.37 13.60 -12.89
N VAL A 136 16.54 13.34 -12.29
CA VAL A 136 17.51 14.34 -11.80
C VAL A 136 17.05 15.12 -10.56
N VAL A 137 15.82 15.63 -10.53
CA VAL A 137 15.24 16.32 -9.36
C VAL A 137 14.95 15.33 -8.23
N GLY A 138 14.39 14.16 -8.55
CA GLY A 138 14.18 13.06 -7.60
C GLY A 138 15.48 12.54 -6.99
N ASP A 139 16.55 12.51 -7.79
CA ASP A 139 17.87 12.02 -7.36
C ASP A 139 18.53 12.94 -6.29
N TRP A 140 18.12 14.22 -6.26
CA TRP A 140 18.58 15.24 -5.30
C TRP A 140 17.58 15.52 -4.16
N LEU A 141 16.30 15.74 -4.45
CA LEU A 141 15.26 16.15 -3.50
C LEU A 141 14.38 15.00 -2.98
N GLY A 142 14.32 13.87 -3.69
CA GLY A 142 13.49 12.72 -3.34
C GLY A 142 14.15 11.77 -2.33
N ARG A 143 15.36 12.08 -1.84
CA ARG A 143 16.07 11.19 -0.92
C ARG A 143 15.30 11.07 0.40
N PRO A 144 15.14 9.85 0.93
CA PRO A 144 14.51 9.63 2.21
C PRO A 144 15.45 10.06 3.33
N THR A 145 15.40 11.32 3.71
CA THR A 145 16.16 11.87 4.85
C THR A 145 15.22 12.06 6.04
N PRO A 146 15.74 12.13 7.29
CA PRO A 146 14.91 12.43 8.45
C PRO A 146 14.01 13.66 8.30
N ALA A 147 14.54 14.73 7.68
CA ALA A 147 13.77 15.94 7.43
C ALA A 147 12.68 15.73 6.37
N ASN A 148 13.01 15.11 5.23
CA ASN A 148 12.05 14.85 4.15
C ASN A 148 10.94 13.88 4.58
N ASN A 149 11.30 12.86 5.35
CA ASN A 149 10.35 11.88 5.91
C ASN A 149 9.38 12.57 6.87
N ALA A 150 9.88 13.38 7.81
CA ALA A 150 9.03 14.13 8.73
C ALA A 150 8.12 15.11 7.99
N LEU A 151 8.62 15.79 6.95
CA LEU A 151 7.81 16.68 6.11
C LEU A 151 6.70 15.91 5.38
N THR A 152 7.04 14.78 4.76
CA THR A 152 6.11 13.93 4.01
C THR A 152 5.00 13.40 4.92
N LEU A 153 5.36 12.90 6.11
CA LEU A 153 4.40 12.42 7.10
C LEU A 153 3.46 13.54 7.57
N ARG A 154 3.97 14.76 7.80
CA ARG A 154 3.15 15.93 8.20
C ARG A 154 2.20 16.42 7.11
N LEU A 155 2.49 16.10 5.85
CA LEU A 155 1.60 16.38 4.72
C LEU A 155 0.55 15.28 4.58
N ALA A 156 0.96 14.03 4.73
CA ALA A 156 0.11 12.87 4.55
C ALA A 156 -0.88 12.66 5.71
N ILE A 157 -0.48 12.95 6.95
CA ILE A 157 -1.31 12.81 8.14
C ILE A 157 -2.09 14.10 8.39
N HIS A 158 -3.40 13.97 8.63
CA HIS A 158 -4.27 15.11 8.91
C HIS A 158 -3.97 15.71 10.30
N ASP A 159 -4.04 14.89 11.35
CA ASP A 159 -3.73 15.34 12.71
C ASP A 159 -2.22 15.27 12.96
N ARG A 160 -1.54 16.42 12.83
CA ARG A 160 -0.08 16.52 13.00
C ARG A 160 0.42 16.01 14.35
N ARG A 161 -0.42 15.94 15.39
CA ARG A 161 -0.06 15.36 16.70
C ARG A 161 0.15 13.84 16.61
N LYS A 162 -0.46 13.18 15.62
CA LYS A 162 -0.29 11.75 15.34
C LYS A 162 0.99 11.43 14.56
N VAL A 163 1.72 12.44 14.09
CA VAL A 163 3.09 12.31 13.57
C VAL A 163 4.05 12.21 14.76
N THR A 164 4.04 11.06 15.42
CA THR A 164 4.83 10.81 16.62
C THR A 164 6.31 10.64 16.29
N ARG A 165 7.19 10.77 17.29
CA ARG A 165 8.61 10.43 17.15
C ARG A 165 8.79 8.97 16.73
N GLU A 166 7.95 8.09 17.24
CA GLU A 166 7.91 6.67 16.87
C GLU A 166 7.67 6.49 15.36
N LEU A 167 6.64 7.13 14.80
CA LEU A 167 6.36 7.02 13.36
C LEU A 167 7.52 7.58 12.53
N ILE A 168 8.06 8.74 12.91
CA ILE A 168 9.20 9.34 12.21
C ILE A 168 10.41 8.40 12.27
N GLU A 169 10.69 7.80 13.42
CA GLU A 169 11.81 6.86 13.57
C GLU A 169 11.60 5.58 12.76
N GLN A 170 10.38 5.02 12.74
CA GLN A 170 10.04 3.88 11.88
C GLN A 170 10.28 4.20 10.40
N THR A 171 9.85 5.37 9.94
CA THR A 171 10.13 5.86 8.58
C THR A 171 11.63 6.11 8.37
N ASN A 172 12.38 6.55 9.38
CA ASN A 172 13.82 6.74 9.25
C ASN A 172 14.63 5.45 9.29
N GLN A 173 14.11 4.39 9.90
CA GLN A 173 14.77 3.09 9.92
C GLN A 173 14.93 2.52 8.51
N TYR A 174 13.88 2.59 7.66
CA TYR A 174 14.05 2.15 6.27
C TYR A 174 15.08 3.02 5.55
N ALA A 175 15.05 4.34 5.77
CA ALA A 175 15.93 5.30 5.11
C ALA A 175 17.42 5.04 5.39
N ARG A 176 17.76 4.44 6.53
CA ARG A 176 19.13 4.05 6.89
C ARG A 176 19.64 2.82 6.15
N VAL A 177 18.77 2.03 5.52
CA VAL A 177 19.18 0.85 4.76
C VAL A 177 19.73 1.29 3.40
N ARG A 178 20.93 0.81 3.06
CA ARG A 178 21.60 1.12 1.78
C ARG A 178 20.71 0.79 0.58
N GLY A 179 20.60 1.73 -0.36
CA GLY A 179 19.80 1.60 -1.57
C GLY A 179 18.34 2.06 -1.44
N SER A 180 17.94 2.59 -0.28
CA SER A 180 16.58 3.11 -0.06
C SER A 180 16.28 4.37 -0.84
N ASP A 181 17.29 5.19 -1.12
CA ASP A 181 17.22 6.31 -2.04
C ASP A 181 16.90 5.84 -3.47
N LEU A 182 17.61 4.82 -3.96
CA LEU A 182 17.40 4.24 -5.27
C LEU A 182 15.99 3.65 -5.41
N SER A 183 15.58 2.79 -4.48
CA SER A 183 14.28 2.12 -4.54
C SER A 183 13.13 3.14 -4.44
N PHE A 184 13.25 4.13 -3.55
CA PHE A 184 12.25 5.18 -3.39
C PHE A 184 12.08 6.01 -4.69
N VAL A 185 13.19 6.53 -5.22
CA VAL A 185 13.15 7.38 -6.41
C VAL A 185 12.70 6.59 -7.63
N ARG A 186 13.19 5.36 -7.83
CA ARG A 186 12.74 4.52 -8.95
C ARG A 186 11.25 4.19 -8.87
N THR A 187 10.74 3.84 -7.69
CA THR A 187 9.30 3.57 -7.51
C THR A 187 8.45 4.79 -7.86
N LEU A 188 8.90 5.99 -7.49
CA LEU A 188 8.22 7.23 -7.89
C LEU A 188 8.30 7.47 -9.40
N GLN A 189 9.47 7.33 -10.01
CA GLN A 189 9.69 7.58 -11.45
C GLN A 189 8.95 6.59 -12.36
N THR A 190 8.76 5.34 -11.91
CA THR A 190 8.04 4.32 -12.66
C THR A 190 6.53 4.46 -12.55
N GLY A 191 6.01 4.83 -11.37
CA GLY A 191 4.57 5.02 -11.15
C GLY A 191 4.05 6.40 -11.55
N VAL A 192 4.89 7.44 -11.47
CA VAL A 192 4.52 8.85 -11.72
C VAL A 192 5.49 9.48 -12.72
N GLY A 193 4.94 10.17 -13.73
CA GLY A 193 5.67 11.00 -14.68
C GLY A 193 5.31 12.47 -14.58
N LEU A 194 5.89 13.30 -15.45
CA LEU A 194 5.70 14.76 -15.49
C LEU A 194 4.22 15.18 -15.54
N LEU A 195 3.39 14.39 -16.23
CA LEU A 195 1.98 14.67 -16.44
C LEU A 195 1.04 13.97 -15.44
N GLY A 196 1.53 13.13 -14.52
CA GLY A 196 0.70 12.31 -13.63
C GLY A 196 1.11 10.84 -13.62
N VAL A 197 0.22 9.97 -13.15
CA VAL A 197 0.44 8.51 -13.20
C VAL A 197 0.60 8.06 -14.65
N ARG A 198 1.58 7.18 -14.92
CA ARG A 198 1.79 6.61 -16.26
C ARG A 198 0.63 5.69 -16.66
N GLU A 199 0.22 5.73 -17.92
CA GLU A 199 -0.99 5.06 -18.40
C GLU A 199 -1.00 3.54 -18.13
N ARG A 200 0.14 2.84 -18.31
CA ARG A 200 0.25 1.41 -18.02
C ARG A 200 -0.07 1.04 -16.57
N ASP A 201 0.03 2.00 -15.65
CA ASP A 201 -0.29 1.86 -14.23
C ASP A 201 -1.63 2.54 -13.87
N SER A 202 -2.43 2.89 -14.89
CA SER A 202 -3.73 3.53 -14.71
C SER A 202 -4.67 2.61 -13.94
N PHE A 203 -5.08 3.09 -12.77
CA PHE A 203 -6.11 2.45 -11.95
C PHE A 203 -7.39 2.25 -12.77
N GLU A 204 -7.76 3.22 -13.61
CA GLU A 204 -9.04 3.20 -14.30
C GLU A 204 -9.21 2.03 -15.26
N ARG A 205 -8.13 1.65 -15.96
CA ARG A 205 -8.16 0.52 -16.89
C ARG A 205 -8.32 -0.81 -16.15
N LEU A 206 -7.60 -0.97 -15.04
CA LEU A 206 -7.52 -2.22 -14.29
C LEU A 206 -8.75 -2.43 -13.39
N ALA A 207 -9.22 -1.36 -12.74
CA ALA A 207 -10.34 -1.42 -11.80
C ALA A 207 -11.64 -1.93 -12.44
N ARG A 208 -11.89 -1.59 -13.71
CA ARG A 208 -13.09 -2.07 -14.44
C ARG A 208 -13.14 -3.60 -14.60
N ARG A 209 -11.97 -4.27 -14.54
CA ARG A 209 -11.85 -5.73 -14.62
C ARG A 209 -11.79 -6.40 -13.25
N PHE A 210 -11.72 -5.62 -12.17
CA PHE A 210 -11.68 -6.14 -10.81
C PHE A 210 -13.06 -6.65 -10.39
N ALA A 211 -13.36 -7.90 -10.71
CA ALA A 211 -14.65 -8.54 -10.44
C ALA A 211 -14.69 -9.28 -9.07
N ARG A 212 -14.01 -8.75 -8.05
CA ARG A 212 -14.08 -9.24 -6.66
C ARG A 212 -14.64 -8.14 -5.75
N PRO A 213 -15.28 -8.49 -4.62
CA PRO A 213 -15.71 -7.49 -3.66
C PRO A 213 -14.52 -6.65 -3.19
N ALA A 214 -14.67 -5.32 -3.25
CA ALA A 214 -13.65 -4.39 -2.80
C ALA A 214 -14.21 -3.37 -1.80
N LEU A 215 -13.42 -2.95 -0.83
CA LEU A 215 -13.71 -1.79 0.01
C LEU A 215 -12.68 -0.69 -0.31
N VAL A 216 -13.15 0.43 -0.86
CA VAL A 216 -12.33 1.63 -1.06
C VAL A 216 -12.39 2.47 0.21
N VAL A 217 -11.26 2.67 0.87
CA VAL A 217 -11.16 3.48 2.10
C VAL A 217 -10.36 4.74 1.82
N TRP A 218 -10.86 5.90 2.26
CA TRP A 218 -10.18 7.17 2.05
C TRP A 218 -10.35 8.11 3.24
N GLY A 219 -9.32 8.90 3.55
CA GLY A 219 -9.44 10.01 4.47
C GLY A 219 -10.05 11.25 3.82
N ARG A 220 -10.98 11.92 4.50
CA ARG A 220 -11.58 13.15 3.97
C ARG A 220 -10.62 14.33 3.85
N GLN A 221 -9.51 14.29 4.57
CA GLN A 221 -8.48 15.33 4.57
C GLN A 221 -7.17 14.80 3.97
N ASP A 222 -7.25 13.80 3.10
CA ASP A 222 -6.10 13.33 2.33
C ASP A 222 -5.57 14.46 1.42
N ARG A 223 -4.33 14.88 1.68
CA ARG A 223 -3.62 15.92 0.93
C ARG A 223 -2.62 15.34 -0.08
N VAL A 224 -2.42 14.02 -0.07
CA VAL A 224 -1.57 13.31 -1.01
C VAL A 224 -2.36 13.03 -2.28
N PHE A 225 -3.55 12.45 -2.11
CA PHE A 225 -4.49 12.19 -3.19
C PHE A 225 -5.86 12.80 -2.89
N PRO A 226 -6.44 13.58 -3.82
CA PRO A 226 -7.74 14.21 -3.62
C PRO A 226 -8.84 13.21 -3.28
N THR A 227 -9.62 13.47 -2.23
CA THR A 227 -10.71 12.59 -1.78
C THR A 227 -11.74 12.28 -2.87
N ARG A 228 -11.94 13.16 -3.86
CA ARG A 228 -12.80 12.89 -5.04
C ARG A 228 -12.40 11.63 -5.82
N GLN A 229 -11.13 11.21 -5.74
CA GLN A 229 -10.66 9.98 -6.35
C GLN A 229 -11.29 8.74 -5.71
N SER A 230 -11.73 8.80 -4.45
CA SER A 230 -12.47 7.72 -3.81
C SER A 230 -13.80 7.40 -4.51
N GLU A 231 -14.50 8.43 -5.01
CA GLU A 231 -15.75 8.28 -5.76
C GLU A 231 -15.46 7.68 -7.13
N ARG A 232 -14.42 8.19 -7.77
CA ARG A 232 -13.96 7.65 -9.05
C ARG A 232 -13.57 6.18 -8.93
N ALA A 233 -12.82 5.81 -7.89
CA ALA A 233 -12.45 4.44 -7.59
C ALA A 233 -13.69 3.54 -7.43
N ALA A 234 -14.65 3.98 -6.62
CA ALA A 234 -15.87 3.21 -6.36
C ALA A 234 -16.74 3.05 -7.62
N MET A 235 -16.82 4.08 -8.46
CA MET A 235 -17.54 3.98 -9.75
C MET A 235 -16.88 3.02 -10.74
N LEU A 236 -15.56 2.85 -10.68
CA LEU A 236 -14.81 2.00 -11.61
C LEU A 236 -14.76 0.54 -11.14
N LEU A 237 -14.84 0.30 -9.84
CA LEU A 237 -14.85 -1.04 -9.25
C LEU A 237 -16.29 -1.56 -9.13
N PRO A 238 -16.69 -2.55 -9.94
CA PRO A 238 -18.10 -2.92 -10.11
C PRO A 238 -18.76 -3.46 -8.82
N LEU A 239 -17.98 -4.05 -7.92
CA LEU A 239 -18.46 -4.68 -6.68
C LEU A 239 -17.88 -3.98 -5.44
N SER A 240 -17.69 -2.66 -5.51
CA SER A 240 -17.08 -1.93 -4.41
C SER A 240 -18.05 -1.30 -3.43
N GLU A 241 -17.66 -1.30 -2.16
CA GLU A 241 -18.16 -0.42 -1.12
C GLU A 241 -17.16 0.75 -0.95
N ARG A 242 -17.66 1.92 -0.53
CA ARG A 242 -16.83 3.09 -0.25
C ARG A 242 -16.96 3.52 1.20
N LEU A 243 -15.84 3.77 1.86
CA LEU A 243 -15.76 4.35 3.19
C LEU A 243 -14.91 5.62 3.16
N LEU A 244 -15.52 6.74 3.52
CA LEU A 244 -14.82 7.97 3.85
C LEU A 244 -14.68 8.08 5.36
N ILE A 245 -13.46 8.37 5.83
CA ILE A 245 -13.17 8.55 7.25
C ILE A 245 -12.93 10.04 7.53
N ASP A 246 -13.74 10.59 8.43
CA ASP A 246 -13.60 11.95 8.94
C ASP A 246 -12.34 12.10 9.82
N HIS A 247 -11.78 13.32 9.84
CA HIS A 247 -10.55 13.65 10.57
C HIS A 247 -9.39 12.68 10.26
N CYS A 248 -9.19 12.38 8.98
CA CYS A 248 -8.23 11.40 8.49
C CYS A 248 -7.58 11.89 7.19
N GLY A 249 -6.26 11.77 7.11
CA GLY A 249 -5.48 11.99 5.91
C GLY A 249 -5.24 10.69 5.14
N HIS A 250 -4.02 10.53 4.62
CA HIS A 250 -3.61 9.47 3.71
C HIS A 250 -3.38 8.11 4.39
N TYR A 251 -3.26 8.05 5.72
CA TYR A 251 -3.01 6.81 6.46
C TYR A 251 -4.17 6.43 7.39
N PRO A 252 -5.34 6.01 6.86
CA PRO A 252 -6.48 5.54 7.65
C PRO A 252 -6.16 4.56 8.77
N HIS A 253 -5.34 3.56 8.49
CA HIS A 253 -4.92 2.52 9.43
C HIS A 253 -4.03 3.04 10.56
N TRP A 254 -3.38 4.19 10.38
CA TRP A 254 -2.55 4.82 11.42
C TRP A 254 -3.30 5.90 12.20
N GLU A 255 -4.06 6.72 11.48
CA GLU A 255 -4.77 7.87 12.05
C GLU A 255 -6.06 7.47 12.75
N GLN A 256 -6.82 6.56 12.16
CA GLN A 256 -8.12 6.12 12.67
C GLN A 256 -8.16 4.59 12.76
N PRO A 257 -7.25 3.97 13.54
CA PRO A 257 -7.04 2.51 13.51
C PRO A 257 -8.30 1.73 13.87
N GLU A 258 -9.07 2.17 14.86
CA GLU A 258 -10.30 1.48 15.26
C GLU A 258 -11.38 1.52 14.18
N VAL A 259 -11.58 2.68 13.55
CA VAL A 259 -12.55 2.84 12.45
C VAL A 259 -12.13 1.99 11.26
N PHE A 260 -10.84 2.04 10.91
CA PHE A 260 -10.28 1.27 9.81
C PHE A 260 -10.41 -0.23 10.05
N ALA A 261 -9.92 -0.73 11.19
CA ALA A 261 -9.89 -2.15 11.51
C ALA A 261 -11.29 -2.73 11.66
N THR A 262 -12.24 -1.98 12.25
CA THR A 262 -13.65 -2.37 12.32
C THR A 262 -14.28 -2.50 10.93
N ALA A 263 -14.00 -1.55 10.04
CA ALA A 263 -14.51 -1.58 8.68
C ALA A 263 -13.93 -2.75 7.87
N VAL A 264 -12.60 -2.97 7.97
CA VAL A 264 -11.92 -4.11 7.35
C VAL A 264 -12.54 -5.42 7.83
N ASP A 265 -12.62 -5.62 9.14
CA ASP A 265 -13.18 -6.82 9.73
C ASP A 265 -14.61 -7.06 9.26
N ARG A 266 -15.49 -6.06 9.40
CA ARG A 266 -16.88 -6.15 8.95
C ARG A 266 -16.99 -6.50 7.48
N PHE A 267 -16.19 -5.87 6.62
CA PHE A 267 -16.24 -6.07 5.17
C PHE A 267 -15.76 -7.46 4.76
N LEU A 268 -14.62 -7.90 5.31
CA LEU A 268 -14.02 -9.20 4.97
C LEU A 268 -14.83 -10.37 5.54
N SER A 269 -15.60 -10.15 6.60
CA SER A 269 -16.49 -11.15 7.20
C SER A 269 -17.73 -11.49 6.39
N LYS A 270 -18.14 -10.62 5.45
CA LYS A 270 -19.37 -10.83 4.68
C LYS A 270 -19.18 -12.11 3.85
N GLY A 271 -19.96 -13.15 4.12
CA GLY A 271 -19.88 -14.43 3.39
C GLY A 271 -19.05 -15.53 4.02
N ALA A 272 -18.49 -15.34 5.22
CA ALA A 272 -17.94 -16.44 6.04
C ALA A 272 -19.05 -17.26 6.75
N GLN A 273 -20.32 -16.90 6.55
CA GLN A 273 -21.49 -17.71 6.88
C GLN A 273 -21.96 -18.39 5.59
N ALA A 274 -21.39 -19.54 5.30
CA ALA A 274 -21.92 -20.52 4.36
C ALA A 274 -21.57 -21.91 4.90
#